data_AF-A0AAT9GQ43-F1
#
_entry.id   AF-A0AAT9GQ43-F1
#
_cell.length_a   1.000
_cell.length_b   1.000
_cell.length_c   1.000
_cell.angle_alpha   90.00
_cell.angle_beta   90.00
_cell.angle_gamma   90.00
#
_symmetry.space_group_name_H-M   'P 1'
#
loop_
_entity.id
_entity.type
_entity.pdbx_description
1 polymer ?
#
loop_
_entity_poly.entity_id
_entity_poly.type
_entity_poly.pdbx_seq_one_letter_code
_entity_poly.pdbx_strand_id
1 'polypeptide(L)'
;MEVKYIQEKLKELYFEKDSERGLYATFTWLVEEVGELAEALLSKDKNSIEEELADVIAWAISVANLTGIDVEEALRKKYKI
;
A
#
# COMPACT_ATOMS: atom_id res chain seq x y z
N MET A 1 -9.80 10.30 8.12
CA MET A 1 -10.07 11.37 7.17
C MET A 1 -8.90 11.53 6.21
N GLU A 2 -7.65 11.39 6.67
CA GLU A 2 -6.46 11.45 5.81
C GLU A 2 -6.14 10.10 5.14
N VAL A 3 -6.22 8.98 5.87
CA VAL A 3 -6.01 7.64 5.29
C VAL A 3 -7.04 7.34 4.20
N LYS A 4 -8.32 7.64 4.46
CA LYS A 4 -9.37 7.52 3.45
C LYS A 4 -9.14 8.42 2.24
N TYR A 5 -8.69 9.66 2.45
CA TYR A 5 -8.35 10.57 1.35
C TYR A 5 -7.21 10.02 0.48
N ILE A 6 -6.13 9.53 1.11
CA ILE A 6 -5.00 8.90 0.40
C ILE A 6 -5.48 7.66 -0.36
N GLN A 7 -6.32 6.82 0.26
CA GLN A 7 -6.89 5.64 -0.38
C GLN A 7 -7.69 6.00 -1.63
N GLU A 8 -8.55 7.02 -1.57
CA GLU A 8 -9.33 7.51 -2.70
C GLU A 8 -8.42 8.08 -3.81
N LYS A 9 -7.37 8.82 -3.45
CA LYS A 9 -6.40 9.35 -4.43
C LYS A 9 -5.62 8.27 -5.14
N LEU A 10 -5.12 7.25 -4.41
CA LEU A 10 -4.45 6.11 -5.02
C LEU A 10 -5.42 5.29 -5.89
N LYS A 11 -6.70 5.21 -5.51
CA LYS A 11 -7.73 4.58 -6.34
C LYS A 11 -7.92 5.33 -7.65
N GLU A 12 -8.03 6.66 -7.63
CA GLU A 12 -8.14 7.49 -8.83
C GLU A 12 -6.96 7.29 -9.79
N LEU A 13 -5.75 7.12 -9.26
CA LEU A 13 -4.51 7.02 -10.06
C LEU A 13 -4.24 5.62 -10.62
N TYR A 14 -4.50 4.57 -9.83
CA TYR A 14 -3.97 3.23 -10.11
C TYR A 14 -5.02 2.14 -10.26
N PHE A 15 -6.27 2.37 -9.86
CA PHE A 15 -7.26 1.29 -9.77
C PHE A 15 -7.56 0.58 -11.08
N GLU A 16 -7.56 1.30 -12.21
CA GLU A 16 -7.76 0.69 -13.54
C GLU A 16 -6.65 -0.32 -13.86
N LYS A 17 -5.38 0.11 -13.75
CA LYS A 17 -4.21 -0.76 -13.98
C LYS A 17 -4.14 -1.92 -12.98
N ASP A 18 -4.46 -1.66 -11.73
CA ASP A 18 -4.49 -2.67 -10.67
C ASP A 18 -5.57 -3.73 -10.95
N SER A 19 -6.71 -3.29 -11.48
CA SER A 19 -7.83 -4.17 -11.85
C SER A 19 -7.49 -5.03 -13.06
N GLU A 20 -6.82 -4.45 -14.06
CA GLU A 20 -6.34 -5.19 -15.24
C GLU A 20 -5.29 -6.25 -14.87
N ARG A 21 -4.34 -5.89 -14.00
CA ARG A 21 -3.30 -6.81 -13.49
C ARG A 21 -3.89 -7.90 -12.59
N GLY A 22 -4.92 -7.57 -11.82
CA GLY A 22 -5.63 -8.48 -10.94
C GLY A 22 -4.99 -8.64 -9.56
N LEU A 23 -5.81 -9.11 -8.61
CA LEU A 23 -5.49 -9.12 -7.18
C LEU A 23 -4.16 -9.81 -6.82
N TYR A 24 -3.93 -11.02 -7.34
CA TYR A 24 -2.75 -11.81 -6.94
C TYR A 24 -1.45 -11.23 -7.49
N ALA A 25 -1.47 -10.72 -8.72
CA ALA A 25 -0.30 -10.05 -9.29
C ALA A 25 -0.03 -8.71 -8.59
N THR A 26 -1.07 -7.95 -8.23
CA THR A 26 -0.92 -6.75 -7.40
C THR A 26 -0.37 -7.07 -6.01
N PHE A 27 -0.78 -8.21 -5.42
CA PHE A 27 -0.19 -8.68 -4.17
C PHE A 27 1.29 -9.10 -4.32
N THR A 28 1.70 -9.64 -5.47
CA THR A 28 3.11 -9.91 -5.75
C THR A 28 3.96 -8.64 -5.70
N TRP A 29 3.48 -7.53 -6.27
CA TRP A 29 4.16 -6.23 -6.18
C TRP A 29 4.27 -5.73 -4.75
N LEU A 30 3.23 -5.88 -3.92
CA LEU A 30 3.33 -5.58 -2.49
C LEU A 30 4.46 -6.38 -1.80
N VAL A 31 4.62 -7.65 -2.15
CA VAL A 31 5.68 -8.50 -1.57
C VAL A 31 7.07 -8.06 -2.06
N GLU A 32 7.17 -7.59 -3.30
CA GLU A 32 8.39 -7.02 -3.88
C GLU A 32 8.86 -5.81 -3.07
N GLU A 33 7.99 -4.82 -2.83
CA GLU A 33 8.36 -3.62 -2.05
C GLU A 33 8.70 -3.94 -0.59
N VAL A 34 8.10 -4.99 -0.01
CA VAL A 34 8.52 -5.44 1.33
C VAL A 34 9.97 -5.94 1.30
N GLY A 35 10.40 -6.52 0.19
CA GLY A 35 11.80 -6.89 -0.06
C GLY A 35 12.70 -5.67 -0.21
N GLU A 36 12.28 -4.68 -1.01
CA GLU A 36 13.03 -3.43 -1.20
C GLU A 36 13.18 -2.65 0.12
N LEU A 37 12.10 -2.57 0.90
CA LEU A 37 12.14 -2.00 2.26
C LEU A 37 13.14 -2.74 3.16
N ALA A 38 13.22 -4.07 3.07
CA ALA A 38 14.19 -4.84 3.84
C ALA A 38 15.64 -4.50 3.42
N GLU A 39 15.91 -4.31 2.13
CA GLU A 39 17.20 -3.85 1.63
C GLU A 39 17.54 -2.44 2.11
N ALA A 40 16.59 -1.49 2.02
CA ALA A 40 16.75 -0.13 2.52
C ALA A 40 17.05 -0.07 4.03
N LEU A 41 16.40 -0.93 4.82
CA LEU A 41 16.68 -1.04 6.26
C LEU A 41 18.10 -1.58 6.53
N LEU A 42 18.58 -2.53 5.73
CA LEU A 42 19.94 -3.06 5.84
C LEU A 42 20.99 -2.02 5.44
N SER A 43 20.71 -1.20 4.44
CA SER A 43 21.60 -0.12 4.00
C SER A 43 21.67 1.04 5.00
N LYS A 44 20.64 1.18 5.87
CA LYS A 44 20.46 2.29 6.84
C LYS A 44 20.36 3.66 6.16
N ASP A 45 20.04 3.70 4.87
CA ASP A 45 19.75 4.94 4.17
C ASP A 45 18.32 5.38 4.51
N LYS A 46 18.21 6.51 5.22
CA LYS A 46 16.91 7.04 5.62
C LYS A 46 16.04 7.44 4.43
N ASN A 47 16.65 7.89 3.34
CA ASN A 47 15.89 8.31 2.16
C ASN A 47 15.24 7.10 1.50
N SER A 48 16.01 6.03 1.27
CA SER A 48 15.46 4.77 0.76
C SER A 48 14.42 4.18 1.70
N ILE A 49 14.65 4.21 3.02
CA ILE A 49 13.65 3.70 3.98
C ILE A 49 12.33 4.49 3.87
N GLU A 50 12.38 5.81 3.69
CA GLU A 50 11.18 6.63 3.54
C GLU A 50 10.42 6.31 2.25
N GLU A 51 11.15 6.14 1.14
CA GLU A 51 10.62 5.78 -0.18
C GLU A 51 9.94 4.39 -0.14
N GLU A 52 10.67 3.35 0.26
CA GLU A 52 10.14 1.99 0.27
C GLU A 52 8.99 1.79 1.27
N LEU A 53 9.01 2.52 2.39
CA LEU A 53 7.91 2.49 3.35
C LEU A 53 6.64 3.08 2.73
N ALA A 54 6.75 4.15 1.94
CA ALA A 54 5.64 4.74 1.23
C ALA A 54 5.07 3.78 0.18
N ASP A 55 5.95 3.07 -0.55
CA ASP A 55 5.53 2.13 -1.58
C ASP A 55 4.83 0.89 -0.99
N VAL A 56 5.35 0.32 0.10
CA VAL A 56 4.63 -0.74 0.85
C VAL A 56 3.22 -0.30 1.26
N ILE A 57 3.06 0.92 1.74
CA ILE A 57 1.74 1.46 2.11
C ILE A 57 0.86 1.63 0.87
N ALA A 58 1.40 2.18 -0.22
CA ALA A 58 0.67 2.40 -1.46
C ALA A 58 0.14 1.09 -2.05
N TRP A 59 0.97 0.05 -2.12
CA TRP A 59 0.56 -1.26 -2.62
C TRP A 59 -0.43 -1.98 -1.70
N ALA A 60 -0.30 -1.83 -0.38
CA ALA A 60 -1.29 -2.34 0.56
C ALA A 60 -2.66 -1.67 0.36
N ILE A 61 -2.67 -0.37 0.07
CA ILE A 61 -3.88 0.37 -0.30
C ILE A 61 -4.45 -0.10 -1.65
N SER A 62 -3.60 -0.37 -2.65
CA SER A 62 -4.06 -0.96 -3.93
C SER A 62 -4.76 -2.30 -3.72
N VAL A 63 -4.22 -3.18 -2.86
CA VAL A 63 -4.88 -4.44 -2.47
C VAL A 63 -6.22 -4.16 -1.76
N ALA A 64 -6.27 -3.19 -0.85
CA ALA A 64 -7.52 -2.80 -0.18
C ALA A 64 -8.57 -2.27 -1.18
N ASN A 65 -8.16 -1.47 -2.16
CA ASN A 65 -9.03 -0.97 -3.21
C ASN A 65 -9.61 -2.09 -4.09
N LEU A 66 -8.78 -3.05 -4.50
CA LEU A 66 -9.23 -4.22 -5.28
C LEU A 66 -10.16 -5.15 -4.50
N THR A 67 -10.02 -5.20 -3.18
CA THR A 67 -10.85 -6.04 -2.29
C THR A 67 -12.06 -5.30 -1.71
N GLY A 68 -12.21 -4.01 -2.00
CA GLY A 68 -13.31 -3.19 -1.49
C GLY A 68 -13.25 -2.91 0.01
N ILE A 69 -12.06 -2.96 0.61
CA ILE A 69 -11.84 -2.71 2.03
C ILE A 69 -11.53 -1.22 2.25
N ASP A 70 -12.27 -0.56 3.14
CA ASP A 70 -11.91 0.77 3.66
C ASP A 70 -10.81 0.61 4.71
N VAL A 71 -9.62 1.13 4.42
CA VAL A 71 -8.42 0.95 5.25
C VAL A 71 -8.57 1.67 6.58
N GLU A 72 -9.15 2.87 6.58
CA GLU A 72 -9.34 3.63 7.81
C GLU A 72 -10.28 2.91 8.76
N GLU A 73 -11.45 2.47 8.27
CA GLU A 73 -12.39 1.69 9.08
C GLU A 73 -11.77 0.37 9.58
N ALA A 74 -10.97 -0.30 8.74
CA ALA A 74 -10.27 -1.52 9.13
C ALA A 74 -9.26 -1.26 10.28
N LEU A 75 -8.49 -0.16 10.21
CA LEU A 75 -7.56 0.25 11.27
C LEU A 75 -8.30 0.61 12.56
N ARG A 76 -9.36 1.42 12.47
CA ARG A 76 -10.21 1.80 13.61
C ARG A 76 -10.78 0.58 14.32
N LYS A 77 -11.34 -0.36 13.55
CA LYS A 77 -11.90 -1.60 14.08
C LYS A 77 -10.84 -2.47 14.78
N LYS A 78 -9.64 -2.58 14.20
CA LYS A 78 -8.58 -3.45 14.73
C LYS A 78 -7.92 -2.88 15.99
N TYR A 79 -7.61 -1.59 15.99
CA TYR A 79 -6.85 -0.92 17.05
C TYR A 79 -7.73 -0.16 18.05
N LYS A 80 -9.04 -0.08 17.81
CA LYS A 80 -10.02 0.61 18.65
C LYS A 80 -9.72 2.11 18.81
N ILE A 81 -9.46 2.77 17.67
CA ILE A 81 -9.12 4.21 17.56
C ILE A 81 -10.08 4.97 16.65
#